data_AF-A0A4V1N2S5-F1
#
_entry.id   AF-A0A4V1N2S5-F1
#
_cell.length_a   1.000
_cell.length_b   1.000
_cell.length_c   1.000
_cell.angle_alpha   90.00
_cell.angle_beta   90.00
_cell.angle_gamma   90.00
#
_symmetry.space_group_name_H-M   'P 1'
#
loop_
_entity.id
_entity.type
_entity.pdbx_description
1 polymer ?
#
loop_
_entity_poly.entity_id
_entity_poly.type
_entity_poly.pdbx_seq_one_letter_code
_entity_poly.pdbx_strand_id
1 'polypeptide(L)'
;MKKTVYLWVILFSLVMQGQQKVELYFDFDKYDLNPQAIQTLNSWIASGKNYKVTKLFGFCDWKGTNVYNDTLALRRVNTVYRFLQKQNILVEKNIEIRGFGEDFKQSPKQEENRRVTLIYEEVIPQKIVENPPPKTIGPTFKQQMNLAKKGDIIKLEHINFLNHSAKFVPNSEPILLELLCVMEENPTLKIEIQGHICCDTENKYGYIAEARAKAVYSYLITHKIDRKRLSFKGYGATRPIYKIPERNAQEEDGNRRVEIMVVER
;
A
#
# COMPACT_ATOMS: atom_id res chain seq x y z
N MET A 1 -28.61 42.51 -41.23
CA MET A 1 -28.55 41.37 -40.28
C MET A 1 -27.10 41.14 -39.87
N LYS A 2 -26.67 41.67 -38.72
CA LYS A 2 -25.30 41.47 -38.21
C LYS A 2 -25.27 40.16 -37.42
N LYS A 3 -24.50 39.17 -37.90
CA LYS A 3 -24.30 37.88 -37.22
C LYS A 3 -23.24 38.09 -36.13
N THR A 4 -23.65 38.02 -34.88
CA THR A 4 -22.75 38.03 -33.72
C THR A 4 -22.13 36.64 -33.58
N VAL A 5 -20.81 36.55 -33.74
CA VAL A 5 -20.05 35.30 -33.53
C VAL A 5 -19.68 35.24 -32.05
N TYR A 6 -20.21 34.26 -31.33
CA TYR A 6 -19.82 34.00 -29.94
C TYR A 6 -18.52 33.19 -29.92
N LEU A 7 -17.43 33.84 -29.51
CA LEU A 7 -16.14 33.20 -29.24
C LEU A 7 -16.23 32.52 -27.87
N TRP A 8 -16.47 31.21 -27.86
CA TRP A 8 -16.41 30.40 -26.64
C TRP A 8 -14.94 30.23 -26.21
N VAL A 9 -14.51 31.06 -25.25
CA VAL A 9 -13.22 30.88 -24.58
C VAL A 9 -13.37 29.71 -23.60
N ILE A 10 -12.93 28.52 -24.02
CA ILE A 10 -12.76 27.38 -23.12
C ILE A 10 -11.56 27.73 -22.23
N LEU A 11 -11.83 28.22 -21.02
CA LEU A 11 -10.85 28.33 -19.95
C LEU A 11 -10.46 26.90 -19.54
N PHE A 12 -9.38 26.39 -20.14
CA PHE A 12 -8.70 25.20 -19.65
C PHE A 12 -7.98 25.61 -18.37
N SER A 13 -8.62 25.40 -17.22
CA SER A 13 -7.98 25.54 -15.92
C SER A 13 -6.86 24.50 -15.83
N LEU A 14 -5.63 24.92 -16.11
CA LEU A 14 -4.43 24.18 -15.78
C LEU A 14 -4.41 24.00 -14.27
N VAL A 15 -4.84 22.83 -13.80
CA VAL A 15 -4.62 22.41 -12.41
C VAL A 15 -3.12 22.22 -12.26
N MET A 16 -2.46 23.21 -11.68
CA MET A 16 -1.08 23.09 -11.21
C MET A 16 -1.07 22.06 -10.07
N GLN A 17 -0.73 20.82 -10.38
CA GLN A 17 -0.49 19.80 -9.35
C GLN A 17 0.86 20.11 -8.69
N GLY A 18 0.81 20.69 -7.49
CA GLY A 18 2.01 20.90 -6.68
C GLY A 18 2.55 19.58 -6.15
N GLN A 19 3.86 19.37 -6.23
CA GLN A 19 4.54 18.26 -5.56
C GLN A 19 4.31 18.35 -4.04
N GLN A 20 3.79 17.27 -3.45
CA GLN A 20 3.54 17.18 -2.02
C GLN A 20 4.73 16.51 -1.32
N LYS A 21 4.89 16.76 -0.01
CA LYS A 21 5.98 16.17 0.78
C LYS A 21 5.54 15.63 2.13
N VAL A 22 6.23 14.58 2.58
CA VAL A 22 6.17 14.02 3.93
C VAL A 22 7.57 14.04 4.52
N GLU A 23 7.68 14.45 5.78
CA GLU A 23 8.94 14.49 6.51
C GLU A 23 8.94 13.45 7.63
N LEU A 24 9.97 12.61 7.64
CA LEU A 24 10.15 11.49 8.56
C LEU A 24 11.37 11.75 9.42
N TYR A 25 11.17 11.91 10.72
CA TYR A 25 12.23 12.26 11.65
C TYR A 25 12.85 11.02 12.30
N PHE A 26 14.16 11.07 12.52
CA PHE A 26 14.96 9.97 13.05
C PHE A 26 15.61 10.35 14.39
N ASP A 27 15.77 9.33 15.23
CA ASP A 27 16.52 9.46 16.47
C ASP A 27 17.99 9.74 16.18
N PHE A 28 18.68 10.28 17.18
CA PHE A 28 20.12 10.55 17.09
C PHE A 28 20.88 9.28 16.70
N ASP A 29 21.73 9.41 15.69
CA ASP A 29 22.60 8.35 15.16
C ASP A 29 21.90 7.05 14.70
N LYS A 30 20.58 7.09 14.47
CA LYS A 30 19.81 5.93 14.00
C LYS A 30 19.31 6.12 12.58
N TYR A 31 19.15 4.99 11.88
CA TYR A 31 18.51 4.94 10.57
C TYR A 31 17.26 4.05 10.52
N ASP A 32 16.96 3.32 11.59
CA ASP A 32 15.72 2.57 11.71
C ASP A 32 14.53 3.53 11.93
N LEU A 33 13.36 3.16 11.41
CA LEU A 33 12.14 3.94 11.60
C LEU A 33 11.69 3.84 13.06
N ASN A 34 11.67 4.97 13.76
CA ASN A 34 11.08 5.06 15.11
C ASN A 34 9.54 5.01 15.04
N PRO A 35 8.84 4.79 16.17
CA PRO A 35 7.38 4.70 16.21
C PRO A 35 6.67 5.93 15.62
N GLN A 36 7.24 7.13 15.80
CA GLN A 36 6.67 8.37 15.26
C GLN A 36 6.74 8.41 13.74
N ALA A 37 7.88 8.05 13.15
CA ALA A 37 8.06 7.98 11.70
C ALA A 37 7.14 6.93 11.07
N ILE A 38 6.96 5.78 11.74
CA ILE A 38 6.01 4.73 11.33
C ILE A 38 4.57 5.27 11.37
N GLN A 39 4.20 5.97 12.44
CA GLN A 39 2.87 6.58 12.55
C GLN A 39 2.62 7.60 11.43
N THR A 40 3.59 8.47 11.15
CA THR A 40 3.52 9.45 10.06
C THR A 40 3.34 8.76 8.70
N LEU A 41 4.15 7.74 8.39
CA LEU A 41 4.03 6.96 7.16
C LEU A 41 2.65 6.29 7.04
N ASN A 42 2.20 5.62 8.10
CA ASN A 42 0.90 4.95 8.10
C ASN A 42 -0.26 5.94 7.94
N SER A 43 -0.15 7.13 8.54
CA SER A 43 -1.16 8.17 8.44
C SER A 43 -1.20 8.76 7.03
N TRP A 44 -0.04 9.04 6.45
CA TRP A 44 0.08 9.50 5.07
C TRP A 44 -0.47 8.47 4.08
N ILE A 45 -0.06 7.20 4.20
CA ILE A 45 -0.58 6.11 3.37
C ILE A 45 -2.10 6.01 3.48
N ALA A 46 -2.64 6.15 4.70
CA ALA A 46 -4.08 6.09 4.90
C ALA A 46 -4.85 7.32 4.40
N SER A 47 -4.18 8.44 4.11
CA SER A 47 -4.81 9.74 3.90
C SER A 47 -5.22 10.05 2.46
N GLY A 48 -4.74 9.32 1.45
CA GLY A 48 -5.17 9.61 0.08
C GLY A 48 -5.17 8.40 -0.83
N LYS A 49 -5.27 8.66 -2.12
CA LYS A 49 -5.57 7.64 -3.14
C LYS A 49 -4.44 7.65 -4.16
N ASN A 50 -3.83 6.50 -4.39
CA ASN A 50 -2.86 6.24 -5.47
C ASN A 50 -1.70 7.26 -5.53
N TYR A 51 -0.81 7.25 -4.54
CA TYR A 51 0.39 8.08 -4.58
C TYR A 51 1.50 7.45 -5.42
N LYS A 52 2.24 8.28 -6.16
CA LYS A 52 3.52 7.91 -6.75
C LYS A 52 4.63 8.71 -6.08
N VAL A 53 5.56 8.01 -5.43
CA VAL A 53 6.74 8.65 -4.83
C VAL A 53 7.75 8.95 -5.93
N THR A 54 8.15 10.21 -6.04
CA THR A 54 9.05 10.69 -7.08
C THR A 54 10.46 10.96 -6.58
N LYS A 55 10.63 11.31 -5.29
CA LYS A 55 11.94 11.61 -4.69
C LYS A 55 12.04 11.20 -3.22
N LEU A 56 13.25 10.83 -2.80
CA LEU A 56 13.60 10.61 -1.40
C LEU A 56 14.94 11.27 -1.07
N PHE A 57 14.92 12.19 -0.11
CA PHE A 57 16.09 12.94 0.31
C PHE A 57 16.37 12.76 1.79
N GLY A 58 17.58 12.36 2.14
CA GLY A 58 18.03 12.11 3.50
C GLY A 58 18.92 13.22 4.02
N PHE A 59 18.78 13.53 5.31
CA PHE A 59 19.49 14.61 5.99
C PHE A 59 20.00 14.14 7.37
N CYS A 60 21.11 14.74 7.79
CA CYS A 60 21.74 14.57 9.10
C CYS A 60 22.00 15.93 9.74
N ASP A 61 22.14 15.94 11.06
CA ASP A 61 22.65 17.10 11.78
C ASP A 61 24.17 17.22 11.58
N TRP A 62 24.75 18.36 12.00
CA TRP A 62 26.18 18.67 11.83
C TRP A 62 27.12 17.82 12.70
N LYS A 63 26.58 16.90 13.51
CA LYS A 63 27.38 16.07 14.41
C LYS A 63 27.95 14.88 13.65
N GLY A 64 29.24 14.96 13.31
CA GLY A 64 29.97 13.85 12.70
C GLY A 64 30.93 14.33 11.62
N THR A 65 31.52 13.40 10.89
CA THR A 65 32.24 13.74 9.66
C THR A 65 31.25 13.81 8.50
N ASN A 66 31.55 14.62 7.50
CA ASN A 66 30.70 14.80 6.32
C ASN A 66 30.39 13.45 5.62
N VAL A 67 31.42 12.62 5.41
CA VAL A 67 31.30 11.26 4.82
C VAL A 67 30.40 10.33 5.66
N TYR A 68 30.51 10.41 6.99
CA TYR A 68 29.65 9.64 7.89
C TYR A 68 28.19 10.06 7.78
N ASN A 69 27.95 11.37 7.81
CA ASN A 69 26.62 11.96 7.71
C ASN A 69 25.94 11.65 6.37
N ASP A 70 26.67 11.67 5.27
CA ASP A 70 26.18 11.25 3.95
C ASP A 70 25.76 9.78 3.94
N THR A 71 26.59 8.91 4.51
CA THR A 71 26.32 7.47 4.62
C THR A 71 25.08 7.21 5.47
N LEU A 72 24.95 7.89 6.61
CA LEU A 72 23.82 7.75 7.52
C LEU A 72 22.53 8.28 6.88
N ALA A 73 22.59 9.43 6.20
CA ALA A 73 21.47 9.99 5.45
C ALA A 73 20.98 9.00 4.37
N LEU A 74 21.89 8.38 3.62
CA LEU A 74 21.54 7.40 2.60
C LEU A 74 20.95 6.10 3.21
N ARG A 75 21.44 5.64 4.37
CA ARG A 75 20.85 4.50 5.10
C ARG A 75 19.42 4.77 5.53
N ARG A 76 19.11 5.99 6.01
CA ARG A 76 17.74 6.42 6.33
C ARG A 76 16.84 6.39 5.09
N VAL A 77 17.31 6.95 3.97
CA VAL A 77 16.56 6.93 2.71
C VAL A 77 16.27 5.50 2.25
N ASN A 78 17.26 4.62 2.27
CA ASN A 78 17.09 3.22 1.89
C ASN A 78 16.12 2.47 2.81
N THR A 79 16.09 2.82 4.10
CA THR A 79 15.13 2.24 5.06
C THR A 79 13.70 2.64 4.71
N VAL A 80 13.48 3.93 4.40
CA VAL A 80 12.18 4.43 3.92
C VAL A 80 11.81 3.78 2.59
N TYR A 81 12.73 3.72 1.63
CA TYR A 81 12.51 3.11 0.32
C TYR A 81 12.07 1.63 0.44
N ARG A 82 12.77 0.83 1.25
CA ARG A 82 12.40 -0.57 1.52
C ARG A 82 11.04 -0.69 2.19
N PHE A 83 10.72 0.22 3.11
CA PHE A 83 9.39 0.27 3.72
C PHE A 83 8.30 0.52 2.66
N LEU A 84 8.50 1.50 1.77
CA LEU A 84 7.57 1.80 0.68
C LEU A 84 7.39 0.60 -0.25
N GLN A 85 8.48 -0.08 -0.63
CA GLN A 85 8.42 -1.31 -1.42
C GLN A 85 7.66 -2.43 -0.70
N LYS A 86 7.93 -2.65 0.60
CA LYS A 86 7.23 -3.66 1.42
C LYS A 86 5.74 -3.35 1.58
N GLN A 87 5.35 -2.09 1.57
CA GLN A 87 3.95 -1.65 1.58
C GLN A 87 3.34 -1.56 0.17
N ASN A 88 4.08 -2.00 -0.86
CA ASN A 88 3.70 -1.96 -2.27
C ASN A 88 3.26 -0.57 -2.74
N ILE A 89 3.89 0.49 -2.22
CA ILE A 89 3.66 1.87 -2.65
C ILE A 89 4.33 2.08 -4.00
N LEU A 90 3.63 2.75 -4.92
CA LEU A 90 4.18 3.04 -6.24
C LEU A 90 5.33 4.03 -6.11
N VAL A 91 6.48 3.66 -6.64
CA VAL A 91 7.67 4.50 -6.70
C VAL A 91 8.05 4.69 -8.16
N GLU A 92 8.43 5.91 -8.53
CA GLU A 92 8.90 6.24 -9.87
C GLU A 92 10.10 5.34 -10.26
N LYS A 93 10.11 4.87 -11.52
CA LYS A 93 11.11 3.90 -11.98
C LYS A 93 12.54 4.43 -11.84
N ASN A 94 12.70 5.73 -12.10
CA ASN A 94 13.95 6.48 -11.94
C ASN A 94 13.83 7.46 -10.77
N ILE A 95 13.36 6.97 -9.62
CA ILE A 95 13.25 7.78 -8.41
C ILE A 95 14.58 8.49 -8.10
N GLU A 96 14.48 9.77 -7.78
CA GLU A 96 15.62 10.56 -7.33
C GLU A 96 15.91 10.25 -5.85
N ILE A 97 17.05 9.63 -5.56
CA ILE A 97 17.51 9.32 -4.20
C ILE A 97 18.80 10.09 -3.93
N ARG A 98 18.83 10.84 -2.81
CA ARG A 98 20.05 11.55 -2.39
C ARG A 98 20.17 11.61 -0.87
N GLY A 99 21.35 11.31 -0.35
CA GLY A 99 21.75 11.68 1.01
C GLY A 99 22.50 13.01 0.94
N PHE A 100 21.96 14.05 1.55
CA PHE A 100 22.62 15.36 1.65
C PHE A 100 23.55 15.45 2.86
N GLY A 101 23.50 14.48 3.79
CA GLY A 101 24.23 14.56 5.04
C GLY A 101 23.92 15.87 5.74
N GLU A 102 24.94 16.69 5.98
CA GLU A 102 24.83 18.03 6.56
C GLU A 102 24.80 19.17 5.52
N ASP A 103 25.00 18.87 4.23
CA ASP A 103 25.12 19.82 3.11
C ASP A 103 23.75 20.39 2.68
N PHE A 104 23.14 21.15 3.59
CA PHE A 104 21.90 21.90 3.38
C PHE A 104 21.75 22.98 4.47
N LYS A 105 20.73 23.84 4.33
CA LYS A 105 20.40 24.83 5.36
C LYS A 105 19.82 24.15 6.60
N GLN A 106 20.61 24.06 7.67
CA GLN A 106 20.23 23.47 8.94
C GLN A 106 19.17 24.32 9.67
N SER A 107 18.18 23.65 10.27
CA SER A 107 17.27 24.24 11.26
C SER A 107 18.02 24.51 12.57
N PRO A 108 17.67 25.58 13.33
CA PRO A 108 18.16 25.77 14.68
C PRO A 108 17.76 24.60 15.61
N LYS A 109 16.65 23.91 15.33
CA LYS A 109 16.17 22.76 16.09
C LYS A 109 16.77 21.47 15.50
N GLN A 110 17.72 20.89 16.23
CA GLN A 110 18.61 19.83 15.72
C GLN A 110 17.87 18.57 15.27
N GLU A 111 16.80 18.19 15.96
CA GLU A 111 15.97 17.05 15.60
C GLU A 111 15.28 17.19 14.24
N GLU A 112 15.05 18.42 13.76
CA GLU A 112 14.46 18.64 12.45
C GLU A 112 15.44 18.34 11.31
N ASN A 113 16.74 18.31 11.62
CA ASN A 113 17.80 18.05 10.64
C ASN A 113 18.01 16.55 10.39
N ARG A 114 17.59 15.69 11.32
CA ARG A 114 17.63 14.23 11.18
C ARG A 114 16.35 13.73 10.53
N ARG A 115 16.25 13.87 9.21
CA ARG A 115 15.01 13.52 8.51
C ARG A 115 15.23 12.86 7.15
N VAL A 116 14.18 12.22 6.67
CA VAL A 116 13.97 11.92 5.25
C VAL A 116 12.77 12.70 4.76
N THR A 117 12.94 13.43 3.66
CA THR A 117 11.86 14.07 2.93
C THR A 117 11.46 13.17 1.76
N LEU A 118 10.21 12.71 1.79
CA LEU A 118 9.55 11.97 0.74
C LEU A 118 8.72 12.94 -0.09
N ILE A 119 8.97 13.02 -1.39
CA ILE A 119 8.20 13.83 -2.33
C ILE A 119 7.37 12.91 -3.19
N TYR A 120 6.09 13.22 -3.32
CA TYR A 120 5.12 12.40 -4.02
C TYR A 120 4.11 13.24 -4.78
N GLU A 121 3.46 12.58 -5.72
CA GLU A 121 2.40 13.13 -6.55
C GLU A 121 1.16 12.23 -6.41
N GLU A 122 -0.01 12.84 -6.35
CA GLU A 122 -1.27 12.11 -6.46
C GLU A 122 -1.44 11.65 -7.90
N VAL A 123 -1.51 10.33 -8.10
CA VAL A 123 -1.90 9.78 -9.39
C VAL A 123 -3.41 9.92 -9.47
N ILE A 124 -3.87 10.98 -10.15
CA ILE A 124 -5.27 11.03 -10.58
C ILE A 124 -5.46 9.78 -11.44
N PRO A 125 -6.37 8.87 -11.08
CA PRO A 125 -6.74 7.81 -12.01
C PRO A 125 -7.29 8.51 -13.24
N GLN A 126 -6.49 8.55 -14.31
CA GLN A 126 -6.99 9.01 -15.59
C GLN A 126 -8.25 8.19 -15.87
N LYS A 127 -9.36 8.88 -16.18
CA LYS A 127 -10.56 8.30 -16.76
C LYS A 127 -10.08 7.22 -17.73
N ILE A 128 -10.42 5.96 -17.47
CA ILE A 128 -9.87 4.78 -18.15
C ILE A 128 -9.93 5.03 -19.67
N VAL A 129 -8.82 5.47 -20.25
CA VAL A 129 -8.53 5.29 -21.66
C VAL A 129 -7.74 4.00 -21.64
N GLU A 130 -8.38 2.92 -22.07
CA GLU A 130 -7.80 1.58 -22.11
C GLU A 130 -6.54 1.58 -22.98
N ASN A 131 -5.40 1.87 -22.36
CA ASN A 131 -4.17 1.24 -22.79
C ASN A 131 -4.21 -0.17 -22.18
N PRO A 132 -4.16 -1.23 -23.00
CA PRO A 132 -4.33 -2.59 -22.52
C PRO A 132 -3.31 -2.83 -21.39
N PRO A 133 -3.75 -3.41 -20.25
CA PRO A 133 -2.86 -3.67 -19.14
C PRO A 133 -1.65 -4.46 -19.63
N PRO A 134 -0.43 -4.18 -19.11
CA PRO A 134 0.74 -4.98 -19.42
C PRO A 134 0.39 -6.46 -19.20
N LYS A 135 0.58 -7.29 -20.24
CA LYS A 135 0.26 -8.73 -20.23
C LYS A 135 0.82 -9.40 -18.97
N THR A 136 -0.02 -9.58 -17.96
CA THR A 136 0.21 -10.55 -16.91
C THR A 136 0.14 -11.93 -17.57
N ILE A 137 1.19 -12.74 -17.41
CA ILE A 137 1.33 -14.05 -18.08
C ILE A 137 0.34 -15.09 -17.50
N GLY A 138 -0.43 -14.73 -16.45
CA GLY A 138 -1.42 -15.59 -15.80
C GLY A 138 -2.84 -14.99 -15.79
N PRO A 139 -3.86 -15.80 -15.44
CA PRO A 139 -5.24 -15.36 -15.37
C PRO A 139 -5.43 -14.30 -14.28
N THR A 140 -6.25 -13.28 -14.55
CA THR A 140 -6.63 -12.26 -13.56
C THR A 140 -7.40 -12.88 -12.40
N PHE A 141 -7.51 -12.18 -11.26
CA PHE A 141 -8.28 -12.66 -10.12
C PHE A 141 -9.74 -12.99 -10.52
N LYS A 142 -10.38 -12.11 -11.29
CA LYS A 142 -11.72 -12.34 -11.85
C LYS A 142 -11.79 -13.60 -12.71
N GLN A 143 -10.80 -13.85 -13.57
CA GLN A 143 -10.75 -15.06 -14.38
C GLN A 143 -10.59 -16.32 -13.51
N GLN A 144 -9.72 -16.28 -12.51
CA GLN A 144 -9.55 -17.37 -11.55
C GLN A 144 -10.85 -17.66 -10.80
N MET A 145 -11.50 -16.62 -10.27
CA MET A 145 -12.80 -16.74 -9.60
C MET A 145 -13.84 -17.32 -10.54
N ASN A 146 -13.94 -16.85 -11.79
CA ASN A 146 -14.90 -17.36 -12.78
C ASN A 146 -14.70 -18.85 -13.08
N LEU A 147 -13.48 -19.37 -13.05
CA LEU A 147 -13.18 -20.79 -13.27
C LEU A 147 -13.28 -21.65 -11.99
N ALA A 148 -13.30 -21.04 -10.81
CA ALA A 148 -13.24 -21.73 -9.53
C ALA A 148 -14.47 -22.60 -9.22
N LYS A 149 -14.24 -23.78 -8.65
CA LYS A 149 -15.29 -24.69 -8.18
C LYS A 149 -15.45 -24.58 -6.66
N LYS A 150 -16.53 -25.16 -6.14
CA LYS A 150 -16.72 -25.29 -4.69
C LYS A 150 -15.49 -25.93 -4.04
N GLY A 151 -14.95 -25.28 -3.02
CA GLY A 151 -13.75 -25.69 -2.29
C GLY A 151 -12.46 -25.04 -2.79
N ASP A 152 -12.45 -24.44 -3.98
CA ASP A 152 -11.26 -23.75 -4.48
C ASP A 152 -10.96 -22.50 -3.63
N ILE A 153 -9.68 -22.25 -3.42
CA ILE A 153 -9.16 -21.13 -2.65
C ILE A 153 -8.32 -20.26 -3.58
N ILE A 154 -8.71 -18.98 -3.68
CA ILE A 154 -8.06 -18.01 -4.55
C ILE A 154 -7.46 -16.91 -3.67
N LYS A 155 -6.16 -16.68 -3.80
CA LYS A 155 -5.47 -15.62 -3.06
C LYS A 155 -5.87 -14.26 -3.61
N LEU A 156 -6.19 -13.33 -2.72
CA LEU A 156 -6.49 -11.96 -3.05
C LEU A 156 -5.17 -11.18 -3.16
N GLU A 157 -4.53 -11.24 -4.33
CA GLU A 157 -3.21 -10.62 -4.55
C GLU A 157 -3.25 -9.09 -4.36
N HIS A 158 -2.15 -8.52 -3.86
CA HIS A 158 -1.99 -7.08 -3.63
C HIS A 158 -2.92 -6.44 -2.60
N ILE A 159 -3.66 -7.21 -1.80
CA ILE A 159 -4.35 -6.69 -0.62
C ILE A 159 -3.35 -6.40 0.51
N ASN A 160 -3.30 -5.15 0.95
CA ASN A 160 -2.32 -4.67 1.91
C ASN A 160 -3.00 -3.92 3.07
N PHE A 161 -2.38 -4.00 4.25
CA PHE A 161 -2.91 -3.41 5.48
C PHE A 161 -1.83 -2.60 6.19
N LEU A 162 -2.23 -1.55 6.91
CA LEU A 162 -1.33 -0.86 7.82
C LEU A 162 -0.74 -1.84 8.84
N ASN A 163 0.47 -1.54 9.30
CA ASN A 163 1.19 -2.41 10.22
C ASN A 163 0.36 -2.70 11.49
N HIS A 164 0.33 -3.98 11.91
CA HIS A 164 -0.49 -4.48 13.03
C HIS A 164 -1.97 -4.08 13.00
N SER A 165 -2.54 -3.85 11.82
CA SER A 165 -3.92 -3.37 11.65
C SER A 165 -4.71 -4.17 10.60
N ALA A 166 -6.03 -3.97 10.63
CA ALA A 166 -6.98 -4.39 9.61
C ALA A 166 -7.42 -3.23 8.69
N LYS A 167 -6.78 -2.06 8.81
CA LYS A 167 -7.05 -0.91 7.93
C LYS A 167 -6.32 -1.09 6.60
N PHE A 168 -7.06 -1.10 5.51
CA PHE A 168 -6.51 -1.18 4.15
C PHE A 168 -5.61 0.02 3.84
N VAL A 169 -4.59 -0.23 3.03
CA VAL A 169 -3.90 0.85 2.30
C VAL A 169 -4.59 1.10 0.96
N PRO A 170 -4.50 2.30 0.38
CA PRO A 170 -5.21 2.68 -0.85
C PRO A 170 -4.93 1.75 -2.04
N ASN A 171 -3.70 1.24 -2.14
CA ASN A 171 -3.31 0.30 -3.20
C ASN A 171 -4.04 -1.06 -3.15
N SER A 172 -4.83 -1.32 -2.10
CA SER A 172 -5.72 -2.48 -2.00
C SER A 172 -7.08 -2.26 -2.65
N GLU A 173 -7.45 -1.01 -2.96
CA GLU A 173 -8.74 -0.66 -3.54
C GLU A 173 -9.02 -1.38 -4.87
N PRO A 174 -8.07 -1.50 -5.82
CA PRO A 174 -8.32 -2.18 -7.09
C PRO A 174 -8.75 -3.65 -6.92
N ILE A 175 -8.08 -4.41 -6.05
CA ILE A 175 -8.42 -5.82 -5.83
C ILE A 175 -9.72 -5.99 -5.04
N LEU A 176 -10.04 -5.07 -4.13
CA LEU A 176 -11.33 -5.03 -3.43
C LEU A 176 -12.49 -4.75 -4.39
N LEU A 177 -12.30 -3.84 -5.35
CA LEU A 177 -13.27 -3.54 -6.41
C LEU A 177 -13.42 -4.74 -7.37
N GLU A 178 -12.34 -5.43 -7.72
CA GLU A 178 -12.41 -6.62 -8.56
C GLU A 178 -13.20 -7.75 -7.86
N LEU A 179 -12.97 -7.97 -6.56
CA LEU A 179 -13.76 -8.90 -5.75
C LEU A 179 -15.23 -8.50 -5.67
N LEU A 180 -15.53 -7.20 -5.49
CA LEU A 180 -16.89 -6.70 -5.51
C LEU A 180 -17.58 -7.00 -6.84
N CYS A 181 -16.92 -6.68 -7.96
CA CYS A 181 -17.42 -6.94 -9.31
C CYS A 181 -17.72 -8.44 -9.53
N VAL A 182 -16.82 -9.33 -9.09
CA VAL A 182 -17.06 -10.79 -9.12
C VAL A 182 -18.33 -11.17 -8.35
N MET A 183 -18.52 -10.59 -7.16
CA MET A 183 -19.69 -10.88 -6.32
C MET A 183 -21.00 -10.32 -6.91
N GLU A 184 -20.96 -9.18 -7.59
CA GLU A 184 -22.12 -8.59 -8.28
C GLU A 184 -22.51 -9.40 -9.52
N GLU A 185 -21.53 -9.82 -10.33
CA GLU A 185 -21.76 -10.59 -11.55
C GLU A 185 -22.18 -12.05 -11.31
N ASN A 186 -21.95 -12.57 -10.10
CA ASN A 186 -22.30 -13.94 -9.72
C ASN A 186 -23.26 -13.98 -8.51
N PRO A 187 -24.56 -13.66 -8.67
CA PRO A 187 -25.48 -13.50 -7.53
C PRO A 187 -25.65 -14.73 -6.62
N THR A 188 -25.41 -15.94 -7.13
CA THR A 188 -25.49 -17.20 -6.37
C THR A 188 -24.20 -17.56 -5.63
N LEU A 189 -23.08 -16.91 -5.97
CA LEU A 189 -21.77 -17.18 -5.38
C LEU A 189 -21.77 -16.87 -3.88
N LYS A 190 -21.34 -17.85 -3.08
CA LYS A 190 -21.06 -17.71 -1.65
C LYS A 190 -19.57 -17.95 -1.38
N ILE A 191 -18.98 -17.14 -0.53
CA ILE A 191 -17.54 -17.19 -0.22
C ILE A 191 -17.25 -17.18 1.28
N GLU A 192 -16.12 -17.77 1.66
CA GLU A 192 -15.46 -17.59 2.95
C GLU A 192 -14.17 -16.81 2.75
N ILE A 193 -14.02 -15.71 3.48
CA ILE A 193 -12.84 -14.85 3.46
C ILE A 193 -11.90 -15.32 4.57
N GLN A 194 -10.68 -15.72 4.20
CA GLN A 194 -9.71 -16.33 5.11
C GLN A 194 -8.53 -15.39 5.31
N GLY A 195 -8.25 -15.00 6.57
CA GLY A 195 -7.14 -14.14 6.92
C GLY A 195 -5.97 -14.93 7.49
N HIS A 196 -4.75 -14.57 7.10
CA HIS A 196 -3.51 -15.20 7.54
C HIS A 196 -2.47 -14.14 7.96
N ILE A 197 -1.63 -14.49 8.92
CA ILE A 197 -0.48 -13.69 9.35
C ILE A 197 0.78 -14.56 9.34
N CYS A 198 1.94 -13.91 9.33
CA CYS A 198 3.23 -14.59 9.47
C CYS A 198 3.69 -14.57 10.93
N CYS A 199 4.76 -15.32 11.20
CA CYS A 199 5.70 -14.99 12.28
C CYS A 199 5.17 -15.07 13.73
N ASP A 200 3.92 -15.50 13.96
CA ASP A 200 3.27 -15.55 15.28
C ASP A 200 3.02 -16.99 15.75
N THR A 201 4.09 -17.68 16.17
CA THR A 201 4.05 -19.08 16.60
C THR A 201 3.34 -19.30 17.94
N GLU A 202 3.22 -18.26 18.77
CA GLU A 202 2.54 -18.30 20.08
C GLU A 202 1.09 -17.78 20.01
N ASN A 203 0.59 -17.45 18.80
CA ASN A 203 -0.76 -16.94 18.57
C ASN A 203 -1.10 -15.66 19.37
N LYS A 204 -0.10 -14.81 19.66
CA LYS A 204 -0.29 -13.54 20.39
C LYS A 204 -1.07 -12.51 19.56
N TYR A 205 -0.92 -12.58 18.25
CA TYR A 205 -1.47 -11.65 17.26
C TYR A 205 -2.48 -12.31 16.31
N GLY A 206 -2.88 -13.56 16.57
CA GLY A 206 -3.84 -14.30 15.74
C GLY A 206 -5.14 -13.54 15.44
N TYR A 207 -5.59 -12.69 16.37
CA TYR A 207 -6.76 -11.83 16.20
C TYR A 207 -6.64 -10.88 14.99
N ILE A 208 -5.43 -10.50 14.57
CA ILE A 208 -5.20 -9.62 13.41
C ILE A 208 -5.64 -10.33 12.12
N ALA A 209 -5.42 -11.64 12.03
CA ALA A 209 -5.86 -12.43 10.88
C ALA A 209 -7.39 -12.37 10.72
N GLU A 210 -8.12 -12.56 11.82
CA GLU A 210 -9.58 -12.46 11.82
C GLU A 210 -10.05 -11.04 11.52
N ALA A 211 -9.42 -10.02 12.13
CA ALA A 211 -9.76 -8.63 11.89
C ALA A 211 -9.58 -8.23 10.41
N ARG A 212 -8.54 -8.72 9.74
CA ARG A 212 -8.29 -8.48 8.31
C ARG A 212 -9.34 -9.16 7.41
N ALA A 213 -9.68 -10.40 7.70
CA ALA A 213 -10.77 -11.10 6.99
C ALA A 213 -12.11 -10.38 7.18
N LYS A 214 -12.39 -9.93 8.42
CA LYS A 214 -13.58 -9.14 8.75
C LYS A 214 -13.60 -7.79 8.03
N ALA A 215 -12.46 -7.14 7.82
CA ALA A 215 -12.40 -5.88 7.07
C ALA A 215 -12.87 -6.05 5.63
N VAL A 216 -12.46 -7.13 4.95
CA VAL A 216 -12.91 -7.44 3.57
C VAL A 216 -14.39 -7.79 3.55
N TYR A 217 -14.85 -8.57 4.52
CA TYR A 217 -16.27 -8.86 4.70
C TYR A 217 -17.08 -7.55 4.85
N SER A 218 -16.66 -6.66 5.74
CA SER A 218 -17.32 -5.37 5.99
C SER A 218 -17.31 -4.46 4.77
N TYR A 219 -16.24 -4.49 3.98
CA TYR A 219 -16.16 -3.77 2.71
C TYR A 219 -17.28 -4.21 1.76
N LEU A 220 -17.46 -5.52 1.55
CA LEU A 220 -18.50 -6.06 0.65
C LEU A 220 -19.92 -5.79 1.18
N ILE A 221 -20.15 -5.87 2.49
CA ILE A 221 -21.45 -5.51 3.09
C ILE A 221 -21.78 -4.04 2.88
N THR A 222 -20.79 -3.15 3.01
CA THR A 222 -20.98 -1.72 2.79
C THR A 222 -21.38 -1.44 1.33
N HIS A 223 -20.85 -2.24 0.40
CA HIS A 223 -21.20 -2.26 -1.02
C HIS A 223 -22.39 -3.18 -1.37
N LYS A 224 -23.26 -3.46 -0.39
CA LYS A 224 -24.58 -4.09 -0.58
C LYS A 224 -24.57 -5.56 -1.03
N ILE A 225 -23.46 -6.29 -0.87
CA ILE A 225 -23.48 -7.75 -0.97
C ILE A 225 -24.23 -8.35 0.22
N ASP A 226 -25.11 -9.32 -0.02
CA ASP A 226 -25.90 -9.97 1.03
C ASP A 226 -24.98 -10.72 2.02
N ARG A 227 -25.20 -10.48 3.33
CA ARG A 227 -24.52 -11.16 4.44
C ARG A 227 -24.61 -12.67 4.35
N LYS A 228 -25.71 -13.23 3.84
CA LYS A 228 -25.91 -14.67 3.68
C LYS A 228 -24.95 -15.31 2.67
N ARG A 229 -24.31 -14.50 1.82
CA ARG A 229 -23.33 -14.95 0.82
C ARG A 229 -21.89 -14.90 1.32
N LEU A 230 -21.68 -14.35 2.51
CA LEU A 230 -20.35 -14.03 3.01
C LEU A 230 -20.13 -14.66 4.39
N SER A 231 -18.94 -15.21 4.58
CA SER A 231 -18.40 -15.59 5.88
C SER A 231 -16.94 -15.16 5.96
N PHE A 232 -16.37 -15.08 7.16
CA PHE A 232 -14.96 -14.76 7.33
C PHE A 232 -14.36 -15.56 8.48
N LYS A 233 -13.05 -15.85 8.41
CA LYS A 233 -12.31 -16.57 9.45
C LYS A 233 -10.85 -16.16 9.48
N GLY A 234 -10.29 -15.99 10.68
CA GLY A 234 -8.86 -15.81 10.88
C GLY A 234 -8.19 -17.14 11.19
N TYR A 235 -7.11 -17.47 10.47
CA TYR A 235 -6.30 -18.67 10.72
C TYR A 235 -4.98 -18.37 11.43
N GLY A 236 -4.69 -17.11 11.78
CA GLY A 236 -3.43 -16.76 12.41
C GLY A 236 -2.23 -17.19 11.55
N ALA A 237 -1.20 -17.73 12.21
CA ALA A 237 -0.03 -18.35 11.57
C ALA A 237 -0.16 -19.88 11.40
N THR A 238 -1.36 -20.46 11.59
CA THR A 238 -1.54 -21.92 11.63
C THR A 238 -1.54 -22.60 10.25
N ARG A 239 -1.69 -21.82 9.17
CA ARG A 239 -1.71 -22.29 7.78
C ARG A 239 -0.69 -21.55 6.91
N PRO A 240 0.61 -21.72 7.17
CA PRO A 240 1.65 -21.07 6.39
C PRO A 240 1.80 -21.72 5.01
N ILE A 241 2.02 -20.91 3.97
CA ILE A 241 2.42 -21.39 2.64
C ILE A 241 3.94 -21.50 2.52
N TYR A 242 4.67 -20.69 3.30
CA TYR A 242 6.11 -20.78 3.48
C TYR A 242 6.42 -21.22 4.89
N LYS A 243 7.28 -22.23 5.04
CA LYS A 243 7.65 -22.77 6.35
C LYS A 243 8.16 -21.65 7.27
N ILE A 244 7.63 -21.61 8.50
CA ILE A 244 8.10 -20.70 9.55
C ILE A 244 9.31 -21.37 10.24
N PRO A 245 10.43 -20.64 10.48
CA PRO A 245 10.66 -19.24 10.13
C PRO A 245 10.91 -19.05 8.63
N GLU A 246 10.33 -17.98 8.08
CA GLU A 246 10.47 -17.58 6.68
C GLU A 246 11.90 -17.13 6.37
N ARG A 247 12.37 -17.39 5.15
CA ARG A 247 13.76 -17.11 4.76
C ARG A 247 14.01 -15.65 4.40
N ASN A 248 12.97 -14.92 4.00
CA ASN A 248 13.06 -13.55 3.52
C ASN A 248 11.70 -12.84 3.59
N ALA A 249 11.71 -11.53 3.34
CA ALA A 249 10.51 -10.69 3.40
C ALA A 249 9.40 -11.10 2.41
N GLN A 250 9.75 -11.70 1.26
CA GLN A 250 8.78 -12.17 0.27
C GLN A 250 7.98 -13.37 0.81
N GLU A 251 8.65 -14.29 1.50
CA GLU A 251 7.98 -15.43 2.14
C GLU A 251 7.09 -15.00 3.31
N GLU A 252 7.56 -14.05 4.12
CA GLU A 252 6.71 -13.48 5.17
C GLU A 252 5.45 -12.84 4.58
N ASP A 253 5.59 -12.15 3.44
CA ASP A 253 4.48 -11.50 2.76
C ASP A 253 3.51 -12.50 2.16
N GLY A 254 4.03 -13.58 1.58
CA GLY A 254 3.21 -14.71 1.17
C GLY A 254 2.40 -15.31 2.32
N ASN A 255 2.96 -15.40 3.53
CA ASN A 255 2.21 -15.85 4.70
C ASN A 255 1.19 -14.81 5.20
N ARG A 256 1.47 -13.50 5.07
CA ARG A 256 0.53 -12.40 5.38
C ARG A 256 -0.45 -12.16 4.22
N ARG A 257 -1.44 -13.03 4.06
CA ARG A 257 -2.38 -12.99 2.93
C ARG A 257 -3.85 -13.03 3.36
N VAL A 258 -4.72 -12.69 2.41
CA VAL A 258 -6.15 -12.99 2.46
C VAL A 258 -6.49 -13.90 1.30
N GLU A 259 -7.29 -14.93 1.57
CA GLU A 259 -7.75 -15.90 0.57
C GLU A 259 -9.28 -15.93 0.52
N ILE A 260 -9.83 -16.25 -0.65
CA ILE A 260 -11.25 -16.36 -0.92
C ILE A 260 -11.54 -17.82 -1.25
N MET A 261 -12.26 -18.51 -0.36
CA MET A 261 -12.73 -19.87 -0.60
C MET A 261 -14.13 -19.85 -1.19
N VAL A 262 -14.36 -20.57 -2.29
CA VAL A 262 -15.69 -20.74 -2.88
C VAL A 262 -16.48 -21.75 -2.07
N VAL A 263 -17.58 -21.32 -1.45
CA VAL A 263 -18.45 -22.17 -0.62
C VAL A 263 -19.56 -22.79 -1.45
N GLU A 264 -20.13 -22.01 -2.37
CA GLU A 264 -21.28 -22.40 -3.19
C GLU A 264 -21.34 -21.53 -4.47
N ARG A 265 -21.91 -22.08 -5.55
CA ARG A 265 -22.16 -21.42 -6.82
C ARG A 265 -23.52 -21.80 -7.37
#